data_AF-A0A2X2K2N9-F1
#
_entry.id   AF-A0A2X2K2N9-F1
#
_cell.length_a   1.000
_cell.length_b   1.000
_cell.length_c   1.000
_cell.angle_alpha   90.00
_cell.angle_beta   90.00
_cell.angle_gamma   90.00
#
_symmetry.space_group_name_H-M   'P 1'
#
loop_
_entity.id
_entity.type
_entity.pdbx_description
1 polymer ?
#
loop_
_entity_poly.entity_id
_entity_poly.type
_entity_poly.pdbx_seq_one_letter_code
_entity_poly.pdbx_strand_id
1 'polypeptide(L)'
;MFTVFGVLITGDSGIGKSETALELVKRGHRLVADDNVEIRQINKDELIGKPPKLIEHLLEIRGLGIINVMTLFGAGSILTEKRIRLNINLENWNKQKLYDRVGLNEETLSILDTEITKKTIPVRPGRNVAVIIEVAAMNYRLNIMGINTAEEFSERLNEEIIKNSHKSEE
;
A
#
# COMPACT_ATOMS: atom_id res chain seq x y z
N MET A 1 5.82 12.57 -8.54
CA MET A 1 5.23 11.28 -8.98
C MET A 1 4.00 11.04 -8.12
N PHE A 2 2.85 11.55 -8.53
CA PHE A 2 1.61 11.40 -7.75
C PHE A 2 1.12 9.96 -7.86
N THR A 3 0.90 9.27 -6.74
CA THR A 3 0.23 7.97 -6.75
C THR A 3 -1.19 8.18 -7.23
N VAL A 4 -1.50 7.72 -8.43
CA VAL A 4 -2.82 7.92 -9.06
C VAL A 4 -3.90 7.03 -8.39
N PHE A 5 -3.49 5.98 -7.66
CA PHE A 5 -4.39 5.00 -7.05
C PHE A 5 -4.68 5.30 -5.58
N GLY A 6 -5.89 4.96 -5.13
CA GLY A 6 -6.22 4.94 -3.71
C GLY A 6 -5.64 3.71 -3.04
N VAL A 7 -4.85 3.94 -2.01
CA VAL A 7 -4.22 2.90 -1.17
C VAL A 7 -4.90 2.90 0.19
N LEU A 8 -5.51 1.78 0.55
CA LEU A 8 -6.08 1.57 1.88
C LEU A 8 -5.02 0.93 2.79
N ILE A 9 -4.56 1.67 3.79
CA ILE A 9 -3.58 1.18 4.77
C ILE A 9 -4.32 0.57 5.95
N THR A 10 -4.12 -0.72 6.19
CA THR A 10 -4.67 -1.47 7.33
C THR A 10 -3.56 -2.00 8.23
N GLY A 11 -3.92 -2.48 9.40
CA GLY A 11 -2.98 -3.06 10.36
C GLY A 11 -3.43 -2.78 11.80
N ASP A 12 -2.78 -3.44 12.75
CA ASP A 12 -3.12 -3.35 14.17
C ASP A 12 -3.01 -1.90 14.73
N SER A 13 -3.71 -1.64 15.84
CA SER A 13 -3.59 -0.37 16.55
C SER A 13 -2.15 -0.16 17.03
N GLY A 14 -1.60 1.05 16.81
CA GLY A 14 -0.22 1.37 17.20
C GLY A 14 0.88 0.87 16.27
N ILE A 15 0.56 0.25 15.13
CA ILE A 15 1.57 -0.18 14.13
C ILE A 15 2.24 0.99 13.37
N GLY A 16 1.68 2.20 13.48
CA GLY A 16 2.21 3.42 12.83
C GLY A 16 1.45 3.87 11.58
N LYS A 17 0.15 3.57 11.46
CA LYS A 17 -0.66 3.93 10.27
C LYS A 17 -0.71 5.45 10.05
N SER A 18 -1.11 6.20 11.07
CA SER A 18 -1.31 7.65 11.00
C SER A 18 0.03 8.39 10.83
N GLU A 19 1.10 7.94 11.49
CA GLU A 19 2.46 8.44 11.29
C GLU A 19 2.95 8.20 9.85
N THR A 20 2.68 7.02 9.30
CA THR A 20 3.00 6.70 7.90
C THR A 20 2.20 7.55 6.93
N ALA A 21 0.91 7.77 7.21
CA ALA A 21 0.04 8.63 6.40
C ALA A 21 0.54 10.09 6.40
N LEU A 22 0.95 10.62 7.56
CA LEU A 22 1.54 11.94 7.68
C LEU A 22 2.84 12.08 6.87
N GLU A 23 3.71 11.07 6.91
CA GLU A 23 4.94 11.06 6.10
C GLU A 23 4.63 11.04 4.60
N LEU A 24 3.64 10.24 4.16
CA LEU A 24 3.19 10.23 2.76
C LEU A 24 2.65 11.60 2.33
N VAL A 25 1.88 12.28 3.17
CA VAL A 25 1.43 13.66 2.89
C VAL A 25 2.61 14.61 2.73
N LYS A 26 3.59 14.56 3.63
CA LYS A 26 4.82 15.37 3.54
C LYS A 26 5.60 15.12 2.25
N ARG A 27 5.51 13.90 1.69
CA ARG A 27 6.11 13.50 0.40
C ARG A 27 5.28 13.91 -0.83
N GLY A 28 4.15 14.59 -0.64
CA GLY A 28 3.31 15.12 -1.72
C GLY A 28 2.13 14.23 -2.11
N HIS A 29 1.83 13.18 -1.33
CA HIS A 29 0.60 12.41 -1.49
C HIS A 29 -0.57 13.11 -0.81
N ARG A 30 -1.79 12.63 -1.07
CA ARG A 30 -3.02 13.24 -0.56
C ARG A 30 -3.68 12.31 0.44
N LEU A 31 -4.07 12.86 1.60
CA LEU A 31 -4.87 12.17 2.58
C LEU A 31 -6.34 12.20 2.16
N VAL A 32 -7.01 11.05 2.26
CA VAL A 32 -8.48 10.96 2.10
C VAL A 32 -9.14 10.89 3.46
N ALA A 33 -8.71 9.96 4.30
CA ALA A 33 -9.25 9.70 5.63
C ALA A 33 -8.18 9.10 6.54
N ASP A 34 -8.31 9.31 7.84
CA ASP A 34 -7.53 8.66 8.90
C ASP A 34 -8.49 8.02 9.92
N ASP A 35 -8.03 6.96 10.58
CA ASP A 35 -8.77 6.12 11.54
C ASP A 35 -10.03 5.41 10.97
N ASN A 36 -11.08 6.17 10.64
CA ASN A 36 -12.32 5.64 10.07
C ASN A 36 -12.48 6.01 8.59
N VAL A 37 -12.76 5.00 7.76
CA VAL A 37 -12.99 5.14 6.32
C VAL A 37 -14.37 4.60 5.97
N GLU A 38 -15.25 5.47 5.44
CA GLU A 38 -16.52 5.04 4.87
C GLU A 38 -16.28 4.48 3.47
N ILE A 39 -16.53 3.19 3.29
CA ILE A 39 -16.35 2.50 2.01
C ILE A 39 -17.72 2.21 1.38
N ARG A 40 -17.89 2.63 0.13
CA ARG A 40 -19.07 2.34 -0.67
C ARG A 40 -18.67 1.62 -1.94
N GLN A 41 -19.42 0.58 -2.29
CA GLN A 41 -19.36 -0.03 -3.61
C GLN A 41 -20.32 0.70 -4.55
N ILE A 42 -19.79 1.27 -5.63
CA ILE A 42 -20.59 2.03 -6.61
C ILE A 42 -20.93 1.22 -7.86
N ASN A 43 -20.08 0.25 -8.22
CA ASN A 43 -20.28 -0.70 -9.30
C ASN A 43 -19.69 -2.06 -8.90
N LYS A 44 -19.87 -3.07 -9.75
CA LYS A 44 -19.09 -4.30 -9.67
C LYS A 44 -17.59 -3.93 -9.77
N ASP A 45 -16.79 -4.42 -8.83
CA ASP A 45 -15.33 -4.20 -8.77
C ASP A 45 -14.88 -2.74 -8.55
N GLU A 46 -15.75 -1.90 -7.97
CA GLU A 46 -15.44 -0.49 -7.72
C GLU A 46 -15.84 -0.01 -6.32
N LEU A 47 -14.81 0.21 -5.50
CA LEU A 47 -14.91 0.76 -4.14
C LEU A 47 -14.44 2.22 -4.11
N ILE A 48 -15.23 3.07 -3.47
CA ILE A 48 -14.86 4.45 -3.12
C ILE A 48 -14.70 4.55 -1.60
N GLY A 49 -13.58 5.10 -1.16
CA GLY A 49 -13.34 5.47 0.24
C GLY A 49 -13.42 6.98 0.45
N LYS A 50 -13.99 7.39 1.57
CA LYS A 50 -14.07 8.80 2.00
C LYS A 50 -14.05 8.90 3.54
N PRO A 51 -13.74 10.06 4.13
CA PRO A 51 -13.84 10.25 5.57
C PRO A 51 -15.30 10.47 6.00
N PRO A 52 -15.68 10.08 7.23
CA PRO A 52 -16.84 10.66 7.89
C PRO A 52 -16.66 12.18 8.03
N LYS A 53 -17.75 12.94 7.83
CA LYS A 53 -17.71 14.42 7.82
C LYS A 53 -17.13 15.03 9.11
N LEU A 54 -17.31 14.36 10.25
CA LEU A 54 -16.83 14.83 11.55
C LEU A 54 -15.30 14.86 11.65
N ILE A 55 -14.61 13.93 10.98
CA ILE A 55 -13.15 13.76 11.06
C ILE A 55 -12.45 14.12 9.75
N GLU A 56 -13.15 14.82 8.85
CA GLU A 56 -12.61 15.24 7.56
C GLU A 56 -11.38 16.14 7.75
N HIS A 57 -10.31 15.85 7.00
CA HIS A 57 -9.00 16.52 7.08
C HIS A 57 -8.24 16.34 8.41
N LEU A 58 -8.81 15.65 9.39
CA LEU A 58 -8.18 15.42 10.69
C LEU A 58 -7.30 14.17 10.64
N LEU A 59 -6.22 14.20 11.43
CA LEU A 59 -5.34 13.06 11.64
C LEU A 59 -4.92 13.03 13.12
N GLU A 60 -4.95 11.87 13.75
CA GLU A 60 -4.49 11.70 15.14
C GLU A 60 -3.03 11.23 15.18
N ILE A 61 -2.17 11.95 15.89
CA ILE A 61 -0.81 11.49 16.20
C ILE A 61 -0.67 11.31 17.71
N ARG A 62 -0.31 10.10 18.13
CA ARG A 62 -0.07 9.81 19.55
C ARG A 62 1.08 10.66 20.09
N GLY A 63 0.84 11.28 21.24
CA GLY A 63 1.80 12.19 21.87
C GLY A 63 1.75 13.63 21.34
N LEU A 64 1.04 13.90 20.24
CA LEU A 64 0.82 15.26 19.72
C LEU A 64 -0.65 15.68 19.80
N GLY A 65 -1.59 14.76 19.57
CA GLY A 65 -3.03 15.01 19.50
C GLY A 65 -3.55 15.06 18.06
N ILE A 66 -4.73 15.65 17.89
CA ILE A 66 -5.40 15.79 16.59
C ILE A 66 -4.83 17.00 15.84
N ILE A 67 -4.48 16.81 14.58
CA ILE A 67 -4.01 17.87 13.67
C ILE A 67 -4.94 18.00 12.47
N ASN A 68 -5.00 19.20 11.88
CA ASN A 68 -5.68 19.43 10.62
C ASN A 68 -4.65 19.45 9.46
N VAL A 69 -4.71 18.44 8.60
CA VAL A 69 -3.75 18.24 7.51
C VAL A 69 -3.89 19.33 6.44
N MET A 70 -5.12 19.76 6.14
CA MET A 70 -5.36 20.86 5.19
C MET A 70 -4.74 22.17 5.68
N THR A 71 -4.85 22.49 6.97
CA THR A 71 -4.25 23.71 7.54
C THR A 71 -2.72 23.69 7.47
N LEU A 72 -2.11 22.53 7.72
CA LEU A 72 -0.65 22.39 7.78
C LEU A 72 0.02 22.29 6.40
N PHE A 73 -0.61 21.60 5.45
CA PHE A 73 0.00 21.25 4.15
C PHE A 73 -0.77 21.82 2.94
N GLY A 74 -1.86 22.56 3.17
CA GLY A 74 -2.68 23.21 2.16
C GLY A 74 -3.70 22.29 1.48
N ALA A 75 -4.61 22.88 0.70
CA ALA A 75 -5.69 22.14 0.02
C ALA A 75 -5.20 21.05 -0.94
N GLY A 76 -3.98 21.16 -1.47
CA GLY A 76 -3.38 20.15 -2.35
C GLY A 76 -3.02 18.83 -1.65
N SER A 77 -3.03 18.80 -0.31
CA SER A 77 -2.68 17.64 0.52
C SER A 77 -3.87 16.74 0.88
N ILE A 78 -5.09 17.12 0.49
CA ILE A 78 -6.32 16.40 0.82
C ILE A 78 -7.07 15.97 -0.44
N LEU A 79 -7.93 14.96 -0.28
CA LEU A 79 -8.92 14.51 -1.26
C LEU A 79 -10.20 14.15 -0.51
N THR A 80 -11.35 14.54 -1.04
CA THR A 80 -12.66 14.23 -0.44
C THR A 80 -13.00 12.74 -0.55
N GLU A 81 -12.64 12.11 -1.67
CA GLU A 81 -12.86 10.68 -1.89
C GLU A 81 -11.85 10.12 -2.90
N LYS A 82 -11.67 8.79 -2.88
CA LYS A 82 -10.81 8.10 -3.84
C LYS A 82 -11.24 6.66 -4.07
N ARG A 83 -11.12 6.19 -5.31
CA ARG A 83 -11.24 4.77 -5.63
C ARG A 83 -10.13 3.96 -4.97
N ILE A 84 -10.50 2.98 -4.17
CA ILE A 84 -9.59 2.05 -3.51
C ILE A 84 -9.25 0.95 -4.51
N ARG A 85 -7.96 0.70 -4.73
CA ARG A 85 -7.47 -0.36 -5.63
C ARG A 85 -6.42 -1.28 -5.02
N LEU A 86 -5.73 -0.80 -3.99
CA LEU A 86 -4.67 -1.52 -3.32
C LEU A 86 -4.88 -1.44 -1.81
N ASN A 87 -4.87 -2.59 -1.14
CA ASN A 87 -4.71 -2.65 0.29
C ASN A 87 -3.24 -2.90 0.64
N ILE A 88 -2.69 -2.07 1.51
CA ILE A 88 -1.44 -2.36 2.20
C ILE A 88 -1.76 -2.73 3.64
N ASN A 89 -1.52 -3.98 3.99
CA ASN A 89 -1.62 -4.45 5.37
C ASN A 89 -0.27 -4.32 6.07
N LEU A 90 -0.19 -3.47 7.08
CA LEU A 90 0.96 -3.37 7.96
C LEU A 90 0.84 -4.39 9.08
N GLU A 91 1.91 -5.16 9.30
CA GLU A 91 1.97 -6.11 10.41
C GLU A 91 3.31 -6.05 11.12
N ASN A 92 3.33 -6.47 12.39
CA ASN A 92 4.59 -6.62 13.11
C ASN A 92 5.44 -7.70 12.44
N TRP A 93 6.72 -7.39 12.24
CA TRP A 93 7.64 -8.38 11.67
C TRP A 93 7.71 -9.63 12.55
N ASN A 94 7.46 -10.79 11.94
CA ASN A 94 7.52 -12.08 12.60
C ASN A 94 8.63 -12.95 12.00
N LYS A 95 9.58 -13.40 12.84
CA LYS A 95 10.67 -14.32 12.45
C LYS A 95 10.19 -15.63 11.86
N GLN A 96 9.03 -16.11 12.30
CA GLN A 96 8.47 -17.42 11.92
C GLN A 96 7.64 -17.34 10.64
N LYS A 97 7.27 -16.13 10.20
CA LYS A 97 6.47 -15.94 8.98
C LYS A 97 7.40 -15.73 7.80
N LEU A 98 7.16 -16.49 6.73
CA LEU A 98 7.81 -16.28 5.44
C LEU A 98 7.10 -15.12 4.73
N TYR A 99 7.85 -14.06 4.47
CA TYR A 99 7.42 -12.95 3.65
C TYR A 99 7.79 -13.20 2.20
N ASP A 100 6.89 -12.86 1.27
CA ASP A 100 7.16 -12.94 -0.16
C ASP A 100 8.36 -12.03 -0.51
N ARG A 101 9.38 -12.64 -1.13
CA ARG A 101 10.63 -11.97 -1.53
C ARG A 101 10.68 -11.67 -3.01
N VAL A 102 9.86 -12.34 -3.81
CA VAL A 102 9.91 -12.27 -5.28
C VAL A 102 8.74 -11.43 -5.79
N GLY A 103 7.61 -11.42 -5.07
CA GLY A 103 6.41 -10.65 -5.44
C GLY A 103 5.42 -11.43 -6.28
N LEU A 104 5.59 -12.76 -6.40
CA LEU A 104 4.75 -13.66 -7.20
C LEU A 104 3.42 -13.97 -6.50
N ASN A 105 3.32 -13.79 -5.19
CA ASN A 105 2.08 -14.08 -4.49
C ASN A 105 1.06 -12.94 -4.69
N GLU A 106 -0.06 -13.29 -5.32
CA GLU A 106 -1.24 -12.44 -5.44
C GLU A 106 -2.17 -12.71 -4.27
N GLU A 107 -2.17 -11.81 -3.29
CA GLU A 107 -3.17 -11.79 -2.23
C GLU A 107 -4.28 -10.81 -2.63
N THR A 108 -5.51 -11.13 -2.24
CA THR A 108 -6.67 -10.23 -2.37
C THR A 108 -7.27 -9.92 -1.00
N LEU A 109 -7.98 -8.81 -0.93
CA LEU A 109 -8.84 -8.44 0.18
C LEU A 109 -10.25 -8.22 -0.37
N SER A 110 -11.21 -8.98 0.13
CA SER A 110 -12.63 -8.79 -0.18
C SER A 110 -13.22 -7.71 0.73
N ILE A 111 -13.82 -6.69 0.13
CA ILE A 111 -14.62 -5.65 0.82
C ILE A 111 -15.95 -5.57 0.08
N LEU A 112 -17.06 -5.83 0.80
CA LEU A 112 -18.37 -6.03 0.18
C LEU A 112 -18.26 -7.15 -0.89
N ASP A 113 -18.75 -6.91 -2.11
CA ASP A 113 -18.66 -7.87 -3.22
C ASP A 113 -17.48 -7.57 -4.16
N THR A 114 -16.48 -6.79 -3.72
CA THR A 114 -15.33 -6.40 -4.54
C THR A 114 -14.03 -6.92 -3.93
N GLU A 115 -13.19 -7.53 -4.76
CA GLU A 115 -11.84 -7.92 -4.40
C GLU A 115 -10.83 -6.87 -4.88
N ILE A 116 -9.93 -6.47 -3.99
CA ILE A 116 -8.81 -5.59 -4.32
C ILE A 116 -7.49 -6.30 -4.03
N THR A 117 -6.43 -5.93 -4.76
CA THR A 117 -5.09 -6.46 -4.51
C THR A 117 -4.66 -6.10 -3.09
N LYS A 118 -4.11 -7.07 -2.38
CA LYS A 118 -3.54 -6.93 -1.05
C LYS A 118 -2.04 -7.17 -1.10
N LYS A 119 -1.29 -6.35 -0.35
CA LYS A 119 0.12 -6.61 -0.06
C LYS A 119 0.36 -6.42 1.42
N THR A 120 1.16 -7.31 2.00
CA THR A 120 1.48 -7.30 3.43
C THR A 120 2.91 -6.82 3.63
N ILE A 121 3.10 -5.72 4.38
CA ILE A 121 4.40 -5.11 4.66
C ILE A 121 4.75 -5.29 6.15
N PRO A 122 5.85 -5.99 6.47
CA PRO A 122 6.30 -6.09 7.85
C PRO A 122 6.99 -4.82 8.33
N VAL A 123 6.54 -4.34 9.49
CA VAL A 123 7.05 -3.18 10.21
C VAL A 123 8.07 -3.61 11.27
N ARG A 124 9.19 -2.92 11.31
CA ARG A 124 10.26 -3.07 12.31
C ARG A 124 10.99 -1.73 12.48
N PRO A 125 11.53 -1.40 13.68
CA PRO A 125 12.35 -0.22 13.85
C PRO A 125 13.44 -0.07 12.79
N GLY A 126 13.62 1.16 12.30
CA GLY A 126 14.57 1.49 11.22
C GLY A 126 14.03 1.32 9.79
N ARG A 127 12.83 0.78 9.60
CA ARG A 127 12.17 0.76 8.28
C ARG A 127 11.35 2.02 8.05
N ASN A 128 11.60 2.68 6.93
CA ASN A 128 10.72 3.73 6.43
C ASN A 128 9.54 3.09 5.69
N VAL A 129 8.40 2.95 6.38
CA VAL A 129 7.21 2.29 5.83
C VAL A 129 6.60 3.11 4.70
N ALA A 130 6.60 4.44 4.79
CA ALA A 130 6.05 5.31 3.75
C ALA A 130 6.72 5.07 2.39
N VAL A 131 8.06 4.99 2.35
CA VAL A 131 8.82 4.67 1.13
C VAL A 131 8.40 3.32 0.56
N ILE A 132 8.25 2.29 1.40
CA ILE A 132 7.87 0.95 0.93
C ILE A 132 6.45 0.98 0.35
N ILE A 133 5.53 1.73 0.96
CA ILE A 133 4.17 1.93 0.43
C ILE A 133 4.20 2.63 -0.93
N GLU A 134 5.03 3.67 -1.09
CA GLU A 134 5.20 4.34 -2.39
C GLU A 134 5.67 3.36 -3.46
N VAL A 135 6.73 2.59 -3.17
CA VAL A 135 7.26 1.58 -4.10
C VAL A 135 6.23 0.50 -4.39
N ALA A 136 5.48 0.03 -3.39
CA ALA A 136 4.42 -0.95 -3.58
C ALA A 136 3.31 -0.43 -4.51
N ALA A 137 2.91 0.84 -4.36
CA ALA A 137 1.91 1.46 -5.23
C ALA A 137 2.44 1.69 -6.65
N MET A 138 3.73 2.02 -6.80
CA MET A 138 4.39 2.10 -8.12
C MET A 138 4.49 0.73 -8.79
N ASN A 139 4.85 -0.31 -8.04
CA ASN A 139 4.92 -1.68 -8.54
C ASN A 139 3.55 -2.19 -8.95
N TYR A 140 2.52 -1.95 -8.13
CA TYR A 140 1.14 -2.25 -8.49
C TYR A 140 0.73 -1.60 -9.82
N ARG A 141 1.14 -0.34 -10.04
CA ARG A 141 0.91 0.36 -11.32
C ARG A 141 1.60 -0.34 -12.50
N LEU A 142 2.82 -0.84 -12.31
CA LEU A 142 3.55 -1.55 -13.37
C LEU A 142 2.85 -2.88 -13.71
N ASN A 143 2.44 -3.64 -12.69
CA ASN A 143 1.74 -4.91 -12.89
C ASN A 143 0.44 -4.74 -13.69
N ILE A 144 -0.39 -3.74 -13.36
CA ILE A 144 -1.62 -3.47 -14.13
C ILE A 144 -1.35 -2.95 -15.55
N MET A 145 -0.13 -2.48 -15.83
CA MET A 145 0.32 -2.08 -17.17
C MET A 145 0.96 -3.25 -17.94
N GLY A 146 0.96 -4.45 -17.37
CA GLY A 146 1.52 -5.67 -17.97
C GLY A 146 3.03 -5.84 -17.78
N ILE A 147 3.65 -5.07 -16.87
CA ILE A 147 5.08 -5.19 -16.56
C ILE A 147 5.21 -5.92 -15.23
N ASN A 148 5.57 -7.20 -15.26
CA ASN A 148 5.78 -8.03 -14.08
C ASN A 148 7.26 -8.39 -13.91
N THR A 149 7.98 -7.61 -13.10
CA THR A 149 9.41 -7.81 -12.82
C THR A 149 9.69 -9.15 -12.11
N ALA A 150 8.73 -9.66 -11.35
CA ALA A 150 8.87 -10.93 -10.64
C ALA A 150 8.88 -12.12 -11.61
N GLU A 151 7.99 -12.10 -12.60
CA GLU A 151 7.95 -13.09 -13.70
C GLU A 151 9.22 -12.99 -14.55
N GLU A 152 9.60 -11.79 -14.99
CA GLU A 152 10.81 -11.57 -15.79
C GLU A 152 12.07 -12.08 -15.07
N PHE A 153 12.15 -11.90 -13.76
CA PHE A 153 13.24 -12.43 -12.95
C PHE A 153 13.19 -13.96 -12.84
N SER A 154 12.00 -14.53 -12.66
CA SER A 154 11.80 -15.98 -12.61
C SER A 154 12.20 -16.66 -13.94
N GLU A 155 11.86 -16.06 -15.07
CA GLU A 155 12.26 -16.54 -16.40
C GLU A 155 13.78 -16.56 -16.55
N ARG A 156 14.44 -15.43 -16.23
CA ARG A 156 15.91 -15.32 -16.29
C ARG A 156 16.62 -16.32 -15.38
N LEU A 157 16.09 -16.56 -14.18
CA LEU A 157 16.65 -17.56 -13.27
C LEU A 157 16.55 -18.98 -13.84
N ASN A 158 15.41 -19.34 -14.44
CA ASN A 158 15.23 -20.65 -15.06
C ASN A 158 16.19 -20.85 -16.24
N GLU A 159 16.37 -19.83 -17.08
CA GLU A 159 17.34 -19.86 -18.18
C GLU A 159 18.78 -20.12 -17.70
N GLU A 160 19.20 -19.44 -16.62
CA GLU A 160 20.55 -19.60 -16.07
C GLU A 160 20.75 -20.97 -15.40
N ILE A 161 19.71 -21.54 -14.78
CA ILE A 161 19.75 -22.90 -14.23
C ILE A 161 19.95 -23.93 -15.35
N ILE A 162 19.18 -23.83 -16.44
CA ILE A 162 19.28 -24.74 -17.61
C ILE A 162 20.67 -24.65 -18.24
N LYS A 163 21.21 -23.43 -18.36
CA LYS A 163 22.55 -23.21 -18.91
C LYS A 163 23.65 -23.84 -18.05
N ASN A 164 23.50 -23.80 -16.73
CA ASN A 164 24.49 -24.36 -15.80
C ASN A 164 24.39 -25.90 -15.68
N SER A 165 23.20 -26.50 -15.86
CA SER A 165 23.07 -27.96 -15.92
C SER A 165 23.73 -28.54 -17.16
N HIS A 166 23.64 -27.88 -18.32
CA HIS A 166 24.32 -28.35 -19.53
C HIS A 166 25.84 -28.24 -19.47
N LYS A 167 26.37 -27.27 -18.70
CA LYS A 167 27.82 -27.12 -18.46
C LYS A 167 28.42 -28.14 -17.48
N SER A 168 27.59 -28.86 -16.72
CA SER A 168 28.06 -29.87 -15.75
C SER A 168 28.01 -31.29 -16.30
N GLU A 169 27.49 -31.47 -17.52
CA GLU A 169 27.47 -32.73 -18.28
C GLU A 169 28.58 -32.81 -19.36
N GLU A 170 29.35 -31.72 -19.56
CA GLU A 170 30.59 -31.65 -20.36
C GLU A 170 31.84 -31.67 -19.48
#